data_AF-A0A7C4UDD3-F1
#
_entry.id   AF-A0A7C4UDD3-F1
#
_cell.length_a   1.000
_cell.length_b   1.000
_cell.length_c   1.000
_cell.angle_alpha   90.00
_cell.angle_beta   90.00
_cell.angle_gamma   90.00
#
_symmetry.space_group_name_H-M   'P 1'
#
loop_
_entity.id
_entity.type
_entity.pdbx_description
1 polymer ?
#
loop_
_entity_poly.entity_id
_entity_poly.type
_entity_poly.pdbx_seq_one_letter_code
_entity_poly.pdbx_strand_id
1 'polypeptide(L)'
;MIKEGKIGVTEAVCLVVIATSNRVFFTAPAVVEQFAGTAGWYMSLISNITTIVFFTFIYLLLKRFPGKGILEIFDVVFGRFIGFLLSFVYAASFLAACGILLREFFEILKSFILPNTPVSILNGTMVIMVMVAVFLGLETIARTAKLVVVFVLFGYLILLILSSQYFKLSNLFPLLGYGIGNTVIEGVTRSSAYSEVIVIAVFAGSLQGVRH
;
A
#
# COMPACT_ATOMS: atom_id res chain seq x y z
N MET A 1 -11.34 -21.93 -15.40
CA MET A 1 -10.50 -20.74 -15.13
C MET A 1 -11.29 -19.52 -15.53
N ILE A 2 -11.73 -18.72 -14.56
CA ILE A 2 -12.31 -17.40 -14.83
C ILE A 2 -11.15 -16.60 -15.43
N LYS A 3 -11.24 -16.22 -16.70
CA LYS A 3 -10.28 -15.27 -17.28
C LYS A 3 -10.46 -13.97 -16.50
N GLU A 4 -9.50 -13.64 -15.66
CA GLU A 4 -9.55 -12.40 -14.87
C GLU A 4 -9.73 -11.20 -15.80
N GLY A 5 -10.54 -10.26 -15.32
CA GLY A 5 -10.92 -9.06 -16.05
C GLY A 5 -9.68 -8.27 -16.46
N LYS A 6 -9.76 -7.68 -17.65
CA LYS A 6 -8.64 -7.03 -18.30
C LYS A 6 -8.47 -5.62 -17.73
N ILE A 7 -7.36 -5.35 -17.04
CA ILE A 7 -7.12 -4.06 -16.36
C ILE A 7 -6.18 -3.20 -17.19
N GLY A 8 -6.55 -1.94 -17.42
CA GLY A 8 -5.68 -0.97 -18.10
C GLY A 8 -4.56 -0.45 -17.19
N VAL A 9 -3.48 0.05 -17.77
CA VAL A 9 -2.33 0.61 -17.03
C VAL A 9 -2.76 1.70 -16.05
N THR A 10 -3.63 2.62 -16.47
CA THR A 10 -4.13 3.69 -15.59
C THR A 10 -4.92 3.15 -14.39
N GLU A 11 -5.75 2.12 -14.60
CA GLU A 11 -6.54 1.51 -13.53
C GLU A 11 -5.63 0.81 -12.51
N ALA A 12 -4.58 0.11 -12.99
CA ALA A 12 -3.58 -0.51 -12.14
C ALA A 12 -2.76 0.50 -11.33
N VAL A 13 -2.37 1.62 -11.95
CA VAL A 13 -1.69 2.73 -11.24
C VAL A 13 -2.60 3.31 -10.17
N CYS A 14 -3.87 3.61 -10.49
CA CYS A 14 -4.83 4.12 -9.52
C CYS A 14 -5.04 3.14 -8.35
N LEU A 15 -5.11 1.84 -8.62
CA LEU A 15 -5.25 0.81 -7.60
C LEU A 15 -4.06 0.83 -6.63
N VAL A 16 -2.83 0.91 -7.13
CA VAL A 16 -1.64 0.99 -6.26
C VAL A 16 -1.54 2.29 -5.50
N VAL A 17 -1.89 3.41 -6.13
CA VAL A 17 -1.95 4.70 -5.43
C VAL A 17 -2.91 4.60 -4.24
N ILE A 18 -4.10 4.03 -4.41
CA ILE A 18 -5.04 3.84 -3.29
C ILE A 18 -4.49 2.87 -2.25
N ALA A 19 -3.95 1.73 -2.68
CA ALA A 19 -3.45 0.70 -1.77
C ALA A 19 -2.33 1.23 -0.86
N THR A 20 -1.43 2.05 -1.41
CA THR A 20 -0.32 2.67 -0.67
C THR A 20 -0.75 3.90 0.14
N SER A 21 -1.78 4.63 -0.29
CA SER A 21 -2.22 5.86 0.37
C SER A 21 -2.74 5.64 1.78
N ASN A 22 -3.41 4.51 2.05
CA ASN A 22 -4.03 4.24 3.36
C ASN A 22 -3.04 4.36 4.53
N ARG A 23 -1.82 3.82 4.40
CA ARG A 23 -0.82 3.91 5.48
C ARG A 23 -0.30 5.32 5.71
N VAL A 24 -0.31 6.16 4.67
CA VAL A 24 0.12 7.56 4.76
C VAL A 24 -0.84 8.39 5.61
N PHE A 25 -2.15 8.11 5.54
CA PHE A 25 -3.17 8.87 6.27
C PHE A 25 -3.29 8.49 7.74
N PHE A 26 -3.08 7.22 8.09
CA PHE A 26 -3.53 6.69 9.38
C PHE A 26 -2.45 6.67 10.45
N THR A 27 -1.31 6.05 10.16
CA THR A 27 -0.27 5.77 11.17
C THR A 27 1.07 6.41 10.86
N ALA A 28 1.27 6.87 9.62
CA ALA A 28 2.56 7.37 9.17
C ALA A 28 3.11 8.58 9.96
N PRO A 29 2.36 9.66 10.23
CA PRO A 29 2.95 10.87 10.80
C PRO A 29 3.45 10.69 12.23
N ALA A 30 2.63 10.08 13.10
CA ALA A 30 2.97 9.87 14.51
C ALA A 30 4.17 8.93 14.67
N VAL A 31 4.22 7.86 13.88
CA VAL A 31 5.34 6.90 13.89
C VAL A 31 6.62 7.55 13.38
N VAL A 32 6.54 8.34 12.30
CA VAL A 32 7.71 9.02 11.74
C VAL A 32 8.27 10.05 12.71
N GLU A 33 7.41 10.81 13.38
CA GLU A 33 7.83 11.75 14.42
C GLU A 33 8.50 11.01 15.59
N GLN A 34 7.97 9.87 16.01
CA GLN A 34 8.56 9.07 17.09
C GLN A 34 9.98 8.57 16.77
N PHE A 35 10.26 8.22 15.51
CA PHE A 35 11.55 7.62 15.11
C PHE A 35 12.56 8.60 14.51
N ALA A 36 12.11 9.72 13.95
CA ALA A 36 12.99 10.71 13.32
C ALA A 36 12.78 12.14 13.82
N GLY A 37 11.72 12.42 14.57
CA GLY A 37 11.36 13.78 14.97
C GLY A 37 11.25 14.69 13.76
N THR A 38 11.99 15.80 13.78
CA THR A 38 12.06 16.78 12.68
C THR A 38 12.66 16.24 11.38
N ALA A 39 13.37 15.11 11.43
CA ALA A 39 13.95 14.42 10.27
C ALA A 39 12.96 13.57 9.46
N GLY A 40 11.68 13.56 9.85
CA GLY A 40 10.66 12.69 9.25
C GLY A 40 10.42 12.85 7.75
N TRP A 41 10.62 14.07 7.22
CA TRP A 41 10.43 14.36 5.80
C TRP A 41 11.44 13.61 4.92
N TYR A 42 12.74 13.67 5.25
CA TYR A 42 13.77 12.98 4.47
C TYR A 42 13.87 11.49 4.82
N MET A 43 13.46 11.08 6.03
CA MET A 43 13.23 9.67 6.35
C MET A 43 12.24 9.03 5.37
N SER A 44 11.12 9.72 5.11
CA SER A 44 10.09 9.25 4.19
C SER A 44 10.62 9.18 2.75
N LEU A 45 11.48 10.11 2.34
CA LEU A 45 12.15 10.05 1.03
C LEU A 45 13.08 8.84 0.93
N ILE A 46 13.87 8.55 1.98
CA ILE A 46 14.73 7.37 2.04
C ILE A 46 13.90 6.09 1.92
N SER A 47 12.76 5.98 2.62
CA SER A 47 11.84 4.85 2.48
C SER A 47 11.34 4.69 1.05
N ASN A 48 10.94 5.78 0.40
CA ASN A 48 10.44 5.75 -0.97
C ASN A 48 11.52 5.29 -1.97
N ILE A 49 12.74 5.84 -1.87
CA ILE A 49 13.86 5.44 -2.73
C ILE A 49 14.16 3.95 -2.54
N THR A 50 14.19 3.48 -1.29
CA THR A 50 14.40 2.08 -0.96
C THR A 50 13.33 1.18 -1.58
N THR A 51 12.06 1.56 -1.48
CA THR A 51 10.94 0.83 -2.11
C THR A 51 11.08 0.79 -3.64
N ILE A 52 11.47 1.89 -4.29
CA ILE A 52 11.67 1.94 -5.76
C ILE A 52 12.78 0.97 -6.18
N VAL A 53 13.87 0.89 -5.40
CA VAL A 53 14.95 -0.07 -5.65
C VAL A 53 14.43 -1.51 -5.56
N PHE A 54 13.70 -1.86 -4.50
CA PHE A 54 13.09 -3.19 -4.36
C PHE A 54 12.08 -3.50 -5.47
N PHE A 55 11.25 -2.53 -5.84
CA PHE A 55 10.29 -2.69 -6.93
C PHE A 55 10.98 -2.90 -8.28
N THR A 56 12.16 -2.29 -8.50
CA THR A 56 12.95 -2.51 -9.73
C THR A 56 13.37 -3.98 -9.86
N PHE A 57 13.76 -4.64 -8.77
CA PHE A 57 14.05 -6.08 -8.81
C PHE A 57 12.83 -6.92 -9.18
N ILE A 58 11.65 -6.58 -8.62
CA ILE A 58 10.39 -7.25 -8.96
C ILE A 58 10.03 -7.02 -10.43
N TYR A 59 10.17 -5.80 -10.93
CA TYR A 59 9.95 -5.47 -12.34
C TYR A 59 10.85 -6.29 -13.27
N LEU A 60 12.16 -6.37 -12.96
CA LEU A 60 13.11 -7.16 -13.74
C LEU A 60 12.75 -8.66 -13.73
N LEU A 61 12.27 -9.17 -12.59
CA LEU A 61 11.77 -10.54 -12.46
C LEU A 61 10.53 -10.78 -13.34
N LEU A 62 9.54 -9.90 -13.27
CA LEU A 62 8.32 -9.98 -14.10
C LEU A 62 8.64 -9.88 -15.60
N LYS A 63 9.63 -9.05 -15.98
CA LYS A 63 10.09 -8.96 -17.37
C LYS A 63 10.71 -10.28 -17.86
N ARG A 64 11.37 -11.03 -16.98
CA ARG A 64 11.96 -12.34 -17.30
C ARG A 64 10.90 -13.45 -17.45
N PHE A 65 9.75 -13.31 -16.77
CA PHE A 65 8.66 -14.28 -16.79
C PHE A 65 7.37 -13.64 -17.33
N PRO A 66 7.29 -13.39 -18.65
CA PRO A 66 6.18 -12.66 -19.24
C PRO A 66 4.85 -13.39 -19.04
N GLY A 67 3.80 -12.63 -18.68
CA GLY A 67 2.45 -13.14 -18.46
C GLY A 67 2.24 -13.96 -17.18
N LYS A 68 3.26 -14.08 -16.30
CA LYS A 68 3.15 -14.81 -15.04
C LYS A 68 3.08 -13.86 -13.83
N GLY A 69 2.23 -14.20 -12.87
CA GLY A 69 2.21 -13.54 -11.56
C GLY A 69 3.35 -14.02 -10.66
N ILE A 70 3.67 -13.26 -9.61
CA ILE A 70 4.80 -13.59 -8.70
C ILE A 70 4.65 -14.96 -8.03
N LEU A 71 3.42 -15.38 -7.74
CA LEU A 71 3.11 -16.69 -7.16
C LEU A 71 3.42 -17.83 -8.15
N GLU A 72 3.09 -17.64 -9.42
CA GLU A 72 3.41 -18.60 -10.48
C GLU A 72 4.93 -18.65 -10.74
N ILE A 73 5.62 -17.52 -10.58
CA ILE A 73 7.09 -17.48 -10.69
C ILE A 73 7.75 -18.31 -9.58
N PHE A 74 7.20 -18.31 -8.36
CA PHE A 74 7.72 -19.18 -7.29
C PHE A 74 7.66 -20.66 -7.67
N ASP A 75 6.54 -21.11 -8.24
CA ASP A 75 6.39 -22.50 -8.70
C ASP A 75 7.35 -22.85 -9.84
N VAL A 76 7.58 -21.93 -10.76
CA VAL A 76 8.48 -22.13 -11.92
C VAL A 76 9.94 -22.21 -11.50
N VAL A 77 10.36 -21.38 -10.53
CA VAL A 77 11.78 -21.25 -10.15
C VAL A 77 12.18 -22.29 -9.10
N PHE A 78 11.34 -22.52 -8.08
CA PHE A 78 11.68 -23.39 -6.96
C PHE A 78 11.02 -24.78 -7.04
N GLY A 79 10.17 -25.00 -8.04
CA GLY A 79 9.37 -26.21 -8.18
C GLY A 79 8.11 -26.17 -7.32
N ARG A 80 7.16 -27.07 -7.62
CA ARG A 80 5.79 -27.02 -7.09
C ARG A 80 5.67 -27.07 -5.57
N PHE A 81 6.54 -27.81 -4.88
CA PHE A 81 6.45 -27.95 -3.43
C PHE A 81 6.94 -26.70 -2.69
N ILE A 82 8.14 -26.23 -3.04
CA ILE A 82 8.73 -25.03 -2.43
C ILE A 82 7.98 -23.78 -2.89
N GLY A 83 7.58 -23.70 -4.16
CA GLY A 83 6.79 -22.60 -4.70
C GLY A 83 5.42 -22.45 -4.01
N PHE A 84 4.75 -23.57 -3.72
CA PHE A 84 3.52 -23.56 -2.93
C PHE A 84 3.75 -23.03 -1.51
N LEU A 85 4.82 -23.48 -0.83
CA LEU A 85 5.14 -23.02 0.53
C LEU A 85 5.41 -21.50 0.54
N LEU A 86 6.20 -20.99 -0.42
CA LEU A 86 6.48 -19.56 -0.54
C LEU A 86 5.21 -18.74 -0.84
N SER A 87 4.37 -19.25 -1.74
CA SER A 87 3.08 -18.62 -2.06
C SER A 87 2.15 -18.58 -0.84
N PHE A 88 2.11 -19.64 -0.04
CA PHE A 88 1.34 -19.70 1.19
C PHE A 88 1.86 -18.70 2.23
N VAL A 89 3.17 -18.63 2.45
CA VAL A 89 3.79 -17.67 3.38
C VAL A 89 3.48 -16.24 2.92
N TYR A 90 3.60 -15.95 1.62
CA TYR A 90 3.24 -14.65 1.08
C TYR A 90 1.76 -14.31 1.33
N ALA A 91 0.84 -15.23 1.03
CA ALA A 91 -0.59 -15.04 1.23
C ALA A 91 -0.95 -14.82 2.71
N ALA A 92 -0.33 -15.58 3.63
CA ALA A 92 -0.52 -15.41 5.06
C ALA A 92 -0.01 -14.04 5.55
N SER A 93 1.15 -13.61 5.06
CA SER A 93 1.73 -12.29 5.36
C SER A 93 0.82 -11.16 4.88
N PHE A 94 0.29 -11.29 3.66
CA PHE A 94 -0.63 -10.32 3.07
C PHE A 94 -1.95 -10.25 3.85
N LEU A 95 -2.49 -11.40 4.27
CA LEU A 95 -3.70 -11.46 5.09
C LEU A 95 -3.50 -10.78 6.46
N ALA A 96 -2.34 -11.01 7.10
CA ALA A 96 -1.98 -10.33 8.34
C ALA A 96 -1.88 -8.81 8.15
N ALA A 97 -1.25 -8.35 7.06
CA ALA A 97 -1.19 -6.93 6.72
C ALA A 97 -2.58 -6.31 6.53
N CYS A 98 -3.48 -6.99 5.82
CA CYS A 98 -4.88 -6.55 5.68
C CYS A 98 -5.60 -6.45 7.03
N GLY A 99 -5.36 -7.38 7.95
CA GLY A 99 -5.92 -7.34 9.30
C GLY A 99 -5.43 -6.13 10.12
N ILE A 100 -4.14 -5.81 10.04
CA ILE A 100 -3.55 -4.63 10.68
C ILE A 100 -4.16 -3.35 10.11
N LEU A 101 -4.21 -3.23 8.77
CA LEU A 101 -4.80 -2.08 8.09
C LEU A 101 -6.26 -1.87 8.47
N LEU A 102 -7.03 -2.96 8.56
CA LEU A 102 -8.44 -2.89 8.93
C LEU A 102 -8.63 -2.41 10.37
N ARG A 103 -7.76 -2.84 11.29
CA ARG A 103 -7.76 -2.37 12.67
C ARG A 103 -7.44 -0.88 12.77
N GLU A 104 -6.38 -0.43 12.11
CA GLU A 104 -6.00 1.00 12.07
C GLU A 104 -7.15 1.87 11.55
N PHE A 105 -7.83 1.40 10.49
CA PHE A 105 -8.99 2.08 9.93
C PHE A 105 -10.15 2.21 10.94
N PHE A 106 -10.46 1.14 11.68
CA PHE A 106 -11.53 1.20 12.69
C PHE A 106 -11.19 2.03 13.91
N GLU A 107 -9.92 2.07 14.33
CA GLU A 107 -9.47 2.94 15.42
C GLU A 107 -9.71 4.42 15.06
N ILE A 108 -9.42 4.80 13.81
CA ILE A 108 -9.64 6.17 13.32
C ILE A 108 -11.13 6.46 13.12
N LEU A 109 -11.88 5.54 12.52
CA LEU A 109 -13.33 5.68 12.38
C LEU A 109 -13.99 5.91 13.74
N LYS A 110 -13.63 5.14 14.76
CA LYS A 110 -14.15 5.33 16.12
C LYS A 110 -13.70 6.64 16.74
N SER A 111 -12.44 7.00 16.59
CA SER A 111 -11.90 8.20 17.23
C SER A 111 -12.53 9.49 16.69
N PHE A 112 -12.89 9.54 15.41
CA PHE A 112 -13.28 10.79 14.76
C PHE A 112 -14.70 10.82 14.17
N ILE A 113 -15.27 9.68 13.79
CA ILE A 113 -16.49 9.65 12.95
C ILE A 113 -17.65 8.91 13.66
N LEU A 114 -17.37 7.75 14.25
CA LEU A 114 -18.36 6.82 14.80
C LEU A 114 -17.96 6.32 16.21
N PRO A 115 -17.81 7.21 17.21
CA PRO A 115 -17.31 6.85 18.54
C PRO A 115 -18.21 5.84 19.27
N ASN A 116 -19.51 5.94 19.07
CA ASN A 116 -20.51 5.13 19.78
C ASN A 116 -20.83 3.80 19.09
N THR A 117 -20.31 3.56 17.88
CA THR A 117 -20.67 2.36 17.11
C THR A 117 -19.86 1.14 17.60
N PRO A 118 -20.49 0.00 17.92
CA PRO A 118 -19.79 -1.23 18.27
C PRO A 118 -18.88 -1.73 17.14
N VAL A 119 -17.70 -2.26 17.50
CA VAL A 119 -16.72 -2.77 16.52
C VAL A 119 -17.31 -3.92 15.68
N SER A 120 -18.16 -4.75 16.28
CA SER A 120 -18.81 -5.87 15.58
C SER A 120 -19.67 -5.42 14.39
N ILE A 121 -20.32 -4.25 14.48
CA ILE A 121 -21.13 -3.69 13.39
C ILE A 121 -20.22 -3.21 12.26
N LEU A 122 -19.12 -2.51 12.60
CA LEU A 122 -18.12 -2.04 11.64
C LEU A 122 -17.44 -3.20 10.89
N ASN A 123 -17.08 -4.27 11.63
CA ASN A 123 -16.55 -5.50 11.03
C ASN A 123 -17.56 -6.14 10.08
N GLY A 124 -18.82 -6.27 10.51
CA GLY A 124 -19.88 -6.90 9.72
C GLY A 124 -20.13 -6.16 8.40
N THR A 125 -20.22 -4.83 8.42
CA THR A 125 -20.40 -4.03 7.21
C THR A 125 -19.19 -4.14 6.28
N MET A 126 -17.97 -4.15 6.82
CA MET A 126 -16.77 -4.33 6.01
C MET A 126 -16.72 -5.69 5.33
N VAL A 127 -17.05 -6.77 6.05
CA VAL A 127 -17.10 -8.12 5.47
C VAL A 127 -18.11 -8.18 4.32
N ILE A 128 -19.28 -7.56 4.47
CA ILE A 128 -20.27 -7.47 3.39
C ILE A 128 -19.70 -6.71 2.19
N MET A 129 -19.05 -5.57 2.40
CA MET A 129 -18.43 -4.80 1.30
C MET A 129 -17.34 -5.59 0.57
N VAL A 130 -16.48 -6.29 1.31
CA VAL A 130 -15.43 -7.14 0.73
C VAL A 130 -16.03 -8.29 -0.06
N MET A 131 -17.08 -8.95 0.46
CA MET A 131 -17.78 -10.01 -0.27
C MET A 131 -18.32 -9.47 -1.61
N VAL A 132 -19.01 -8.33 -1.59
CA VAL A 132 -19.54 -7.71 -2.81
C VAL A 132 -18.40 -7.36 -3.79
N ALA A 133 -17.30 -6.79 -3.31
CA ALA A 133 -16.14 -6.46 -4.15
C ALA A 133 -15.53 -7.71 -4.81
N VAL A 134 -15.41 -8.81 -4.06
CA VAL A 134 -14.91 -10.10 -4.57
C VAL A 134 -15.88 -10.68 -5.60
N PHE A 135 -17.19 -10.62 -5.36
CA PHE A 135 -18.21 -11.08 -6.32
C PHE A 135 -18.16 -10.30 -7.64
N LEU A 136 -17.89 -8.99 -7.58
CA LEU A 136 -17.80 -8.12 -8.77
C LEU A 136 -16.46 -8.23 -9.51
N GLY A 137 -15.45 -8.87 -8.90
CA GLY A 137 -14.16 -9.17 -9.50
C GLY A 137 -13.19 -7.98 -9.59
N LEU A 138 -11.96 -8.30 -9.97
CA LEU A 138 -10.82 -7.38 -9.94
C LEU A 138 -10.98 -6.16 -10.88
N GLU A 139 -11.61 -6.34 -12.04
CA GLU A 139 -11.87 -5.25 -12.99
C GLU A 139 -12.78 -4.17 -12.38
N THR A 140 -13.81 -4.58 -11.66
CA THR A 140 -14.70 -3.64 -10.97
C THR A 140 -13.97 -2.91 -9.84
N ILE A 141 -13.12 -3.62 -9.09
CA ILE A 141 -12.28 -3.01 -8.04
C ILE A 141 -11.35 -1.96 -8.64
N ALA A 142 -10.67 -2.27 -9.75
CA ALA A 142 -9.73 -1.36 -10.41
C ALA A 142 -10.42 -0.12 -11.00
N ARG A 143 -11.63 -0.28 -11.56
CA ARG A 143 -12.44 0.85 -12.06
C ARG A 143 -12.95 1.74 -10.93
N THR A 144 -13.43 1.15 -9.85
CA THR A 144 -13.85 1.90 -8.66
C THR A 144 -12.66 2.63 -8.05
N ALA A 145 -11.48 1.99 -7.98
CA ALA A 145 -10.25 2.62 -7.54
C ALA A 145 -9.90 3.87 -8.37
N LYS A 146 -10.01 3.80 -9.70
CA LYS A 146 -9.80 4.97 -10.58
C LYS A 146 -10.74 6.13 -10.25
N LEU A 147 -12.00 5.87 -9.91
CA LEU A 147 -12.94 6.91 -9.50
C LEU A 147 -12.60 7.48 -8.12
N VAL A 148 -12.32 6.60 -7.15
CA VAL A 148 -12.02 6.97 -5.75
C VAL A 148 -10.73 7.78 -5.65
N VAL A 149 -9.72 7.48 -6.47
CA VAL A 149 -8.41 8.15 -6.37
C VAL A 149 -8.51 9.66 -6.59
N VAL A 150 -9.46 10.10 -7.42
CA VAL A 150 -9.72 11.52 -7.67
C VAL A 150 -10.17 12.19 -6.38
N PHE A 151 -11.14 11.60 -5.67
CA PHE A 151 -11.62 12.12 -4.39
C PHE A 151 -10.54 12.09 -3.30
N VAL A 152 -9.75 11.03 -3.23
CA VAL A 152 -8.63 10.93 -2.27
C VAL A 152 -7.59 12.02 -2.54
N LEU A 153 -7.25 12.25 -3.81
CA LEU A 153 -6.27 13.27 -4.20
C LEU A 153 -6.80 14.68 -3.92
N PHE A 154 -8.06 14.98 -4.24
CA PHE A 154 -8.69 16.26 -3.88
C PHE A 154 -8.73 16.45 -2.36
N GLY A 155 -9.12 15.42 -1.60
CA GLY A 155 -9.13 15.47 -0.14
C GLY A 155 -7.73 15.74 0.44
N TYR A 156 -6.70 15.11 -0.13
CA TYR A 156 -5.31 15.34 0.25
C TYR A 156 -4.84 16.77 -0.03
N LEU A 157 -5.16 17.31 -1.22
CA LEU A 157 -4.81 18.69 -1.57
C LEU A 157 -5.50 19.70 -0.65
N ILE A 158 -6.78 19.51 -0.36
CA ILE A 158 -7.52 20.35 0.59
C ILE A 158 -6.86 20.27 1.97
N LEU A 159 -6.52 19.07 2.43
CA LEU A 159 -5.84 18.88 3.71
C LEU A 159 -4.50 19.62 3.76
N LEU A 160 -3.69 19.57 2.70
CA LEU A 160 -2.43 20.32 2.63
C LEU A 160 -2.65 21.83 2.65
N ILE A 161 -3.62 22.33 1.90
CA ILE A 161 -3.95 23.77 1.87
C ILE A 161 -4.40 24.23 3.26
N LEU A 162 -5.32 23.50 3.89
CA LEU A 162 -5.81 23.82 5.24
C LEU A 162 -4.72 23.67 6.30
N SER A 163 -3.82 22.69 6.16
CA SER A 163 -2.71 22.47 7.08
C SER A 163 -1.62 23.53 6.94
N SER A 164 -1.47 24.13 5.76
CA SER A 164 -0.41 25.12 5.49
C SER A 164 -0.41 26.31 6.45
N GLN A 165 -1.57 26.70 6.99
CA GLN A 165 -1.68 27.79 7.97
C GLN A 165 -0.98 27.47 9.31
N TYR A 166 -0.81 26.20 9.64
CA TYR A 166 -0.14 25.72 10.84
C TYR A 166 1.35 25.44 10.63
N PHE A 167 1.83 25.53 9.38
CA PHE A 167 3.21 25.23 9.05
C PHE A 167 4.16 26.31 9.59
N LYS A 168 5.06 25.90 10.49
CA LYS A 168 6.13 26.76 11.01
C LYS A 168 7.48 26.19 10.59
N LEU A 169 8.21 26.94 9.78
CA LEU A 169 9.53 26.53 9.28
C LEU A 169 10.53 26.26 10.42
N SER A 170 10.35 26.94 11.58
CA SER A 170 11.14 26.71 12.78
C SER A 170 11.07 25.26 13.30
N ASN A 171 9.94 24.57 13.06
CA ASN A 171 9.73 23.20 13.53
C ASN A 171 10.48 22.15 12.68
N LEU A 172 11.12 22.55 11.57
CA LEU A 172 12.03 21.67 10.82
C LEU A 172 13.41 21.57 11.48
N PHE A 173 13.73 22.45 12.43
CA PHE A 173 15.01 22.45 13.12
C PHE A 173 14.94 21.69 14.46
N PRO A 174 15.98 20.91 14.80
CA PRO A 174 17.20 20.68 14.03
C PRO A 174 16.95 19.78 12.80
N LEU A 175 17.56 20.10 11.65
CA LEU A 175 17.29 19.37 10.40
C LEU A 175 17.66 17.88 10.48
N LEU A 176 18.57 17.49 11.37
CA LEU A 176 19.03 16.12 11.52
C LEU A 176 18.17 15.27 12.44
N GLY A 177 17.17 15.85 13.12
CA GLY A 177 16.32 15.14 14.08
C GLY A 177 17.16 14.36 15.11
N TYR A 178 16.94 13.05 15.20
CA TYR A 178 17.69 12.14 16.07
C TYR A 178 19.01 11.63 15.49
N GLY A 179 19.45 12.18 14.35
CA GLY A 179 20.72 11.87 13.70
C GLY A 179 20.54 11.13 12.36
N ILE A 180 21.53 11.31 11.47
CA ILE A 180 21.51 10.74 10.11
C ILE A 180 21.47 9.22 10.15
N GLY A 181 22.32 8.60 10.99
CA GLY A 181 22.41 7.14 11.08
C GLY A 181 21.07 6.49 11.44
N ASN A 182 20.41 7.00 12.48
CA ASN A 182 19.08 6.54 12.88
C ASN A 182 18.06 6.75 11.76
N THR A 183 18.07 7.94 11.14
CA THR A 183 17.11 8.26 10.09
C THR A 183 17.24 7.35 8.86
N VAL A 184 18.47 6.98 8.48
CA VAL A 184 18.71 6.07 7.35
C VAL A 184 18.25 4.66 7.69
N ILE A 185 18.60 4.14 8.88
CA ILE A 185 18.19 2.79 9.31
C ILE A 185 16.67 2.69 9.38
N GLU A 186 16.03 3.64 10.04
CA GLU A 186 14.57 3.66 10.18
C GLU A 186 13.90 3.91 8.82
N GLY A 187 14.47 4.79 7.99
CA GLY A 187 14.00 5.03 6.62
C GLY A 187 13.99 3.75 5.78
N VAL A 188 15.07 2.95 5.84
CA VAL A 188 15.15 1.66 5.15
C VAL A 188 14.17 0.65 5.74
N THR A 189 14.10 0.50 7.06
CA THR A 189 13.17 -0.45 7.72
C THR A 189 11.71 -0.13 7.40
N ARG A 190 11.38 1.16 7.33
CA ARG A 190 10.03 1.65 7.04
C ARG A 190 9.64 1.57 5.56
N SER A 191 10.54 1.19 4.65
CA SER A 191 10.18 0.92 3.26
C SER A 191 9.10 -0.17 3.14
N SER A 192 9.03 -1.07 4.15
CA SER A 192 7.98 -2.08 4.30
C SER A 192 6.55 -1.51 4.34
N ALA A 193 6.38 -0.24 4.75
CA ALA A 193 5.09 0.45 4.75
C ALA A 193 4.56 0.78 3.33
N TYR A 194 5.37 0.53 2.30
CA TYR A 194 5.01 0.67 0.89
C TYR A 194 5.01 -0.69 0.16
N SER A 195 5.01 -1.80 0.90
CA SER A 195 5.07 -3.16 0.35
C SER A 195 3.80 -3.54 -0.44
N GLU A 196 2.70 -2.80 -0.27
CA GLU A 196 1.44 -2.98 -1.00
C GLU A 196 1.61 -2.80 -2.52
N VAL A 197 2.67 -2.13 -2.97
CA VAL A 197 3.01 -2.03 -4.41
C VAL A 197 3.24 -3.42 -5.03
N ILE A 198 3.64 -4.42 -4.23
CA ILE A 198 3.85 -5.81 -4.68
C ILE A 198 2.54 -6.46 -5.18
N VAL A 199 1.37 -5.92 -4.81
CA VAL A 199 0.07 -6.40 -5.30
C VAL A 199 -0.01 -6.37 -6.84
N ILE A 200 0.65 -5.41 -7.51
CA ILE A 200 0.75 -5.42 -8.99
C ILE A 200 1.43 -6.69 -9.49
N ALA A 201 2.46 -7.17 -8.80
CA ALA A 201 3.20 -8.35 -9.21
C ALA A 201 2.36 -9.63 -9.10
N VAL A 202 1.36 -9.65 -8.20
CA VAL A 202 0.40 -10.75 -8.09
C VAL A 202 -0.51 -10.78 -9.33
N PHE A 203 -1.05 -9.63 -9.72
CA PHE A 203 -1.98 -9.52 -10.86
C PHE A 203 -1.30 -9.17 -12.18
N ALA A 204 0.03 -9.33 -12.27
CA ALA A 204 0.80 -8.93 -13.45
C ALA A 204 0.31 -9.61 -14.74
N GLY A 205 -0.17 -10.86 -14.64
CA GLY A 205 -0.75 -11.59 -15.77
C GLY A 205 -2.11 -11.05 -16.26
N SER A 206 -2.79 -10.22 -15.47
CA SER A 206 -4.12 -9.67 -15.76
C SER A 206 -4.07 -8.24 -16.37
N LEU A 207 -2.88 -7.66 -16.50
CA LEU A 207 -2.67 -6.31 -17.06
C LEU A 207 -2.70 -6.30 -18.60
N GLN A 208 -3.49 -5.40 -19.19
CA GLN A 208 -3.50 -5.14 -20.63
C GLN A 208 -2.40 -4.18 -21.07
N GLY A 209 -1.85 -4.42 -22.26
CA GLY A 209 -1.05 -3.41 -22.99
C GLY A 209 0.44 -3.39 -22.64
N VAL A 210 0.91 -4.26 -21.74
CA VAL A 210 2.34 -4.46 -21.53
C VAL A 210 2.86 -5.36 -22.65
N ARG A 211 3.35 -4.76 -23.73
CA ARG A 211 4.28 -5.47 -24.64
C ARG A 211 5.58 -5.63 -23.86
N HIS A 212 5.86 -6.86 -23.41
CA HIS A 212 7.14 -7.24 -22.82
C HIS A 212 8.30 -7.04 -23.80
#